data_AF-A0A914QGX9-F1
#
_entry.id   AF-A0A914QGX9-F1
#
_cell.length_a   1.000
_cell.length_b   1.000
_cell.length_c   1.000
_cell.angle_alpha   90.00
_cell.angle_beta   90.00
_cell.angle_gamma   90.00
#
_symmetry.space_group_name_H-M   'P 1'
#
loop_
_entity.id
_entity.type
_entity.pdbx_description
1 polymer ?
#
loop_
_entity_poly.entity_id
_entity_poly.type
_entity_poly.pdbx_seq_one_letter_code
_entity_poly.pdbx_strand_id
1 'polypeptide(L)'
;MDFLYAPDLPSKKEKYYGKFDFIVAFSSIEHSGLGRYGDPIDPIGDIREMNKIHCMLKPNGLLYLGFSVGVDKIAYNAHRIYGRMRLAMMFEGLLFFISVLSTKNHF
;
A
#
# COMPACT_ATOMS: atom_id res chain seq x y z
N MET A 1 9.86 -19.13 -0.11
CA MET A 1 9.14 -18.04 -0.79
C MET A 1 10.05 -16.82 -0.76
N ASP A 2 10.44 -16.29 -1.91
CA ASP A 2 11.24 -15.06 -1.95
C ASP A 2 10.31 -13.87 -1.66
N PHE A 3 10.57 -13.15 -0.56
CA PHE A 3 9.87 -11.89 -0.29
C PHE A 3 10.34 -10.83 -1.31
N LEU A 4 9.39 -10.14 -1.94
CA LEU A 4 9.67 -9.02 -2.84
C LEU A 4 9.59 -7.71 -2.07
N TYR A 5 10.74 -7.22 -1.61
CA TYR A 5 10.84 -5.89 -1.00
C TYR A 5 10.81 -4.81 -2.07
N ALA A 6 10.24 -3.64 -1.76
CA ALA A 6 10.16 -2.52 -2.72
C ALA A 6 11.53 -2.10 -3.30
N PRO A 7 12.62 -2.03 -2.51
CA PRO A 7 13.97 -1.80 -3.03
C PRO A 7 14.49 -2.85 -4.01
N ASP A 8 13.98 -4.08 -3.99
CA ASP A 8 14.45 -5.18 -4.86
C ASP A 8 13.77 -5.15 -6.24
N LEU A 9 12.74 -4.34 -6.42
CA LEU A 9 11.96 -4.31 -7.64
C LEU A 9 12.78 -3.97 -8.91
N PRO A 10 13.76 -3.04 -8.88
CA PRO A 10 14.58 -2.73 -10.04
C PRO A 10 15.34 -3.95 -10.59
N SER A 11 15.87 -4.82 -9.73
CA SER A 11 16.63 -6.01 -10.15
C SER A 11 15.73 -7.16 -10.63
N LYS A 12 14.43 -7.13 -10.30
CA LYS A 12 13.43 -8.13 -10.70
C LYS A 12 12.41 -7.58 -11.69
N LYS A 13 12.76 -6.50 -12.42
CA LYS A 13 11.85 -5.76 -13.30
C LYS A 13 11.15 -6.64 -14.33
N GLU A 14 11.90 -7.47 -15.06
CA GLU A 14 11.35 -8.33 -16.12
C GLU A 14 10.26 -9.28 -15.63
N LYS A 15 10.35 -9.71 -14.36
CA LYS A 15 9.44 -10.68 -13.77
C LYS A 15 8.14 -10.05 -13.28
N TYR A 16 8.16 -8.81 -12.79
CA TYR A 16 7.01 -8.25 -12.06
C TYR A 16 6.46 -6.94 -12.63
N TYR A 17 7.24 -6.14 -13.36
CA TYR A 17 6.73 -4.86 -13.87
C TYR A 17 5.67 -5.06 -14.96
N GLY A 18 4.53 -4.39 -14.81
CA GLY A 18 3.43 -4.41 -15.78
C GLY A 18 2.92 -5.81 -16.10
N LYS A 19 2.92 -6.73 -15.11
CA LYS A 19 2.52 -8.13 -15.33
C LYS A 19 1.11 -8.44 -14.86
N PHE A 20 0.54 -7.64 -13.97
CA PHE A 20 -0.74 -7.94 -13.31
C PHE A 20 -1.88 -7.07 -13.85
N ASP A 21 -2.99 -7.70 -14.21
CA ASP A 21 -4.22 -7.03 -14.64
C ASP A 21 -5.02 -6.46 -13.47
N PHE A 22 -4.93 -7.10 -12.30
CA PHE A 22 -5.50 -6.60 -11.06
C PHE A 22 -4.62 -6.95 -9.86
N ILE A 23 -4.65 -6.10 -8.84
CA ILE A 23 -4.01 -6.33 -7.54
C ILE A 23 -5.04 -6.07 -6.45
N VAL A 24 -5.03 -6.91 -5.42
CA VAL A 24 -5.91 -6.82 -4.24
C VAL A 24 -5.04 -6.78 -3.00
N ALA A 25 -5.19 -5.75 -2.17
CA ALA A 25 -4.48 -5.62 -0.90
C ALA A 25 -5.44 -5.19 0.21
N PHE A 26 -5.68 -6.08 1.18
CA PHE A 26 -6.52 -5.83 2.34
C PHE A 26 -5.72 -6.05 3.61
N SER A 27 -5.84 -5.11 4.56
CA SER A 27 -5.20 -5.14 5.87
C SER A 27 -3.73 -5.57 5.84
N SER A 28 -2.95 -4.90 4.99
CA SER A 28 -1.56 -5.25 4.69
C SER A 28 -0.69 -3.99 4.67
N ILE A 29 -1.04 -3.02 3.83
CA ILE A 29 -0.21 -1.84 3.53
C ILE A 29 -0.05 -0.93 4.75
N GLU A 30 -1.07 -0.82 5.60
CA GLU A 30 -1.03 -0.04 6.84
C GLU A 30 0.04 -0.51 7.85
N HIS A 31 0.54 -1.73 7.70
CA HIS A 31 1.56 -2.31 8.58
C HIS A 31 3.00 -2.06 8.10
N SER A 32 3.17 -1.75 6.81
CA SER A 32 4.49 -1.75 6.17
C SER A 32 5.45 -0.73 6.80
N GLY A 33 6.63 -1.18 7.20
CA GLY A 33 7.67 -0.34 7.79
C GLY A 33 7.42 0.05 9.25
N LEU A 34 6.48 -0.60 9.94
CA LEU A 34 6.27 -0.41 11.38
C LEU A 34 7.10 -1.37 12.24
N GLY A 35 7.80 -2.34 11.64
CA GLY A 35 8.56 -3.35 12.37
C GLY A 35 7.71 -4.32 13.17
N ARG A 36 6.40 -4.39 12.87
CA ARG A 36 5.46 -5.31 13.53
C ARG A 36 5.86 -6.77 13.33
N TYR A 37 6.38 -7.08 12.16
CA TYR A 37 6.64 -8.46 11.72
C TYR A 37 8.14 -8.77 11.68
N GLY A 38 8.96 -7.98 12.39
CA GLY A 38 10.42 -8.07 12.32
C GLY A 38 11.02 -7.43 11.06
N ASP A 39 10.19 -6.75 10.25
CA ASP A 39 10.64 -5.89 9.17
C ASP A 39 11.45 -4.69 9.71
N PRO A 40 12.42 -4.16 8.94
CA PRO A 40 13.07 -2.92 9.31
C PRO A 40 12.06 -1.78 9.43
N ILE A 41 12.24 -0.92 10.44
CA ILE A 41 11.41 0.28 10.58
C ILE A 41 11.67 1.19 9.38
N ASP A 42 10.61 1.54 8.68
CA ASP A 42 10.59 2.41 7.52
C ASP A 42 9.39 3.37 7.60
N PRO A 43 9.61 4.65 7.97
CA PRO A 43 8.54 5.63 8.09
C PRO A 43 7.73 5.84 6.81
N ILE A 44 8.25 5.48 5.63
CA ILE A 44 7.55 5.59 4.33
C ILE A 44 7.31 4.23 3.67
N GLY A 45 7.35 3.14 4.45
CA GLY A 45 7.20 1.78 3.93
C GLY A 45 5.86 1.52 3.23
N ASP A 46 4.76 2.08 3.75
CA ASP A 46 3.43 2.08 3.12
C ASP A 46 3.43 2.73 1.73
N ILE A 47 4.07 3.90 1.59
CA ILE A 47 4.18 4.63 0.32
C ILE A 47 5.06 3.85 -0.67
N ARG A 48 6.17 3.26 -0.20
CA ARG A 48 7.03 2.41 -1.03
C ARG A 48 6.30 1.16 -1.52
N GLU A 49 5.45 0.58 -0.69
CA GLU A 49 4.59 -0.54 -1.08
C GLU A 49 3.55 -0.13 -2.13
N MET A 50 2.95 1.05 -2.01
CA MET A 50 2.07 1.59 -3.06
C MET A 50 2.80 1.81 -4.39
N ASN A 51 4.01 2.37 -4.35
CA ASN A 51 4.85 2.53 -5.55
C ASN A 51 5.21 1.17 -6.18
N LYS A 52 5.49 0.16 -5.35
CA LYS A 52 5.73 -1.21 -5.82
C LYS A 52 4.51 -1.76 -6.54
N ILE A 53 3.33 -1.63 -5.94
CA ILE A 53 2.05 -2.03 -6.54
C ILE A 53 1.82 -1.32 -7.87
N HIS A 54 2.08 -0.02 -7.94
CA HIS A 54 1.96 0.77 -9.17
C HIS A 54 2.81 0.19 -10.30
N CYS A 55 4.10 -0.11 -10.04
CA CYS A 55 5.00 -0.67 -11.03
C CYS A 55 4.58 -2.06 -11.51
N MET A 56 3.95 -2.86 -10.66
CA MET A 56 3.52 -4.22 -10.96
C MET A 56 2.26 -4.27 -11.83
N LEU A 57 1.38 -3.28 -11.70
CA LEU A 57 0.15 -3.17 -12.49
C LEU A 57 0.45 -2.85 -13.95
N LYS A 58 -0.30 -3.50 -14.84
CA LYS A 58 -0.39 -3.08 -16.25
C LYS A 58 -1.03 -1.69 -16.35
N PRO A 59 -0.79 -0.95 -17.45
CA PRO A 59 -1.61 0.20 -17.79
C PRO A 59 -3.10 -0.16 -17.75
N ASN A 60 -3.91 0.67 -17.09
CA ASN A 60 -5.34 0.44 -16.85
C ASN A 60 -5.68 -0.79 -15.98
N GLY A 61 -4.70 -1.37 -15.28
CA GLY A 61 -4.96 -2.43 -14.30
C GLY A 61 -5.75 -1.93 -13.09
N LEU A 62 -6.47 -2.84 -12.44
CA LEU A 62 -7.34 -2.50 -11.31
C LEU A 62 -6.64 -2.74 -9.98
N LEU A 63 -6.73 -1.77 -9.06
CA LEU A 63 -6.24 -1.90 -7.70
C LEU A 63 -7.39 -1.84 -6.70
N TYR A 64 -7.56 -2.90 -5.92
CA TYR A 64 -8.52 -2.97 -4.82
C TYR A 64 -7.77 -2.86 -3.49
N LEU A 65 -8.10 -1.84 -2.71
CA LEU A 65 -7.47 -1.57 -1.42
C LEU A 65 -8.50 -1.61 -0.30
N GLY A 66 -8.12 -2.21 0.83
CA GLY A 66 -8.85 -2.10 2.08
C GLY A 66 -7.92 -1.89 3.25
N PHE A 67 -8.05 -0.75 3.92
CA PHE A 67 -7.31 -0.37 5.11
C PHE A 67 -8.07 0.68 5.90
N SER A 68 -7.60 0.99 7.11
CA SER A 68 -8.25 1.94 8.01
C SER A 68 -8.12 3.39 7.52
N VAL A 69 -9.25 4.08 7.34
CA VAL A 69 -9.33 5.51 6.96
C VAL A 69 -9.94 6.30 8.13
N GLY A 70 -9.41 7.49 8.42
CA GLY A 70 -9.84 8.32 9.55
C GLY A 70 -9.04 9.61 9.70
N VAL A 71 -8.60 9.91 10.93
CA VAL A 71 -7.60 10.96 11.17
C VAL A 71 -6.21 10.34 11.07
N ASP A 72 -5.27 11.03 10.41
CA ASP A 72 -3.90 10.58 10.25
C ASP A 72 -3.30 10.19 11.61
N LYS A 73 -3.05 8.88 11.79
CA LYS A 73 -2.58 8.34 13.08
C LYS A 73 -1.76 7.07 12.86
N ILE A 74 -0.79 6.88 13.74
CA ILE A 74 -0.03 5.64 13.85
C ILE A 74 -0.39 4.99 15.20
N ALA A 75 -0.93 3.77 15.16
CA ALA A 75 -1.23 2.99 16.35
C ALA A 75 0.01 2.18 16.77
N TYR A 76 1.05 2.86 17.28
CA TYR A 76 2.36 2.25 17.55
C TYR A 76 2.84 1.40 16.35
N ASN A 77 3.36 0.19 16.57
CA ASN A 77 3.71 -0.73 15.50
C ASN A 77 2.51 -1.54 14.98
N ALA A 78 1.27 -1.24 15.40
CA ALA A 78 0.13 -2.03 15.02
C ALA A 78 -0.33 -1.75 13.60
N HIS A 79 -0.68 -0.51 13.27
CA HIS A 79 -1.09 -0.10 11.93
C HIS A 79 -1.16 1.43 11.81
N ARG A 80 -1.26 1.92 10.56
CA ARG A 80 -1.62 3.31 10.24
C ARG A 80 -3.13 3.45 10.01
N ILE A 81 -3.68 4.58 10.42
CA ILE A 81 -5.00 5.08 10.02
C ILE A 81 -4.74 6.25 9.07
N TYR A 82 -5.21 6.13 7.83
CA TYR A 82 -4.96 7.11 6.80
C TYR A 82 -6.00 8.22 6.86
N GLY A 83 -5.54 9.43 7.19
CA GLY A 83 -6.33 10.64 7.06
C GLY A 83 -6.01 11.39 5.78
N ARG A 84 -6.50 12.63 5.71
CA ARG A 84 -6.48 13.41 4.46
C ARG A 84 -5.06 13.55 3.89
N MET A 85 -4.05 13.76 4.74
CA MET A 85 -2.71 14.03 4.27
C MET A 85 -2.02 12.76 3.79
N ARG A 86 -1.97 11.72 4.64
CA ARG A 86 -1.26 10.51 4.27
C ARG A 86 -1.98 9.75 3.16
N LEU A 87 -3.31 9.73 3.18
CA LEU A 87 -4.09 9.12 2.10
C LEU A 87 -3.79 9.76 0.74
N ALA A 88 -3.65 11.09 0.67
CA ALA A 88 -3.27 11.77 -0.56
C ALA A 88 -1.88 11.31 -1.07
N MET A 89 -0.92 11.13 -0.17
CA MET A 89 0.42 10.61 -0.53
C MET A 89 0.38 9.18 -1.07
N MET A 90 -0.53 8.33 -0.56
CA MET A 90 -0.68 6.94 -1.01
C MET A 90 -1.13 6.83 -2.47
N PHE A 91 -1.79 7.86 -3.00
CA PHE A 91 -2.31 7.89 -4.36
C PHE A 91 -1.59 8.88 -5.27
N GLU A 92 -0.46 9.43 -4.84
CA GLU A 92 0.35 10.29 -5.69
C GLU A 92 0.84 9.51 -6.94
N GLY A 93 0.63 10.08 -8.13
CA GLY A 93 1.01 9.44 -9.40
C GLY A 93 0.07 8.33 -9.87
N LEU A 94 -1.02 8.05 -9.16
CA LEU A 94 -1.98 6.99 -9.48
C LEU A 94 -3.32 7.58 -9.98
N LEU A 95 -3.62 7.41 -11.27
CA LEU A 95 -4.94 7.70 -11.83
C LEU A 95 -5.86 6.48 -11.61
N PHE A 96 -6.86 6.61 -10.73
CA PHE A 96 -7.83 5.54 -10.47
C PHE A 96 -9.28 6.02 -10.38
N PHE A 97 -10.20 5.09 -10.64
CA PHE A 97 -11.55 5.09 -10.08
C PHE A 97 -11.50 4.49 -8.67
N ILE A 98 -11.88 5.26 -7.65
CA ILE A 98 -11.90 4.79 -6.27
C ILE A 98 -13.32 4.38 -5.89
N SER A 99 -13.52 3.13 -5.47
CA SER A 99 -14.70 2.72 -4.71
C SER A 99 -14.31 2.58 -3.23
N VAL A 100 -14.74 3.53 -2.41
CA VAL A 100 -14.50 3.49 -0.95
C VAL A 100 -15.62 2.71 -0.28
N LEU A 101 -15.28 1.58 0.33
CA LEU A 101 -16.17 0.89 1.26
C LEU A 101 -15.76 1.30 2.69
N SER A 102 -16.50 2.25 3.27
CA SER A 102 -16.29 2.67 4.65
C SER A 102 -17.16 1.82 5.58
N THR A 103 -16.53 1.12 6.53
CA THR A 103 -17.24 0.57 7.68
C THR A 103 -17.53 1.74 8.63
N LYS A 104 -18.82 2.05 8.84
CA LYS A 104 -19.23 2.93 9.94
C LYS A 104 -19.01 2.18 11.26
N ASN A 105 -17.81 2.27 11.83
CA ASN A 105 -17.61 1.88 13.21
C ASN A 105 -18.09 3.07 14.08
N HIS A 106 -19.31 2.96 14.59
CA HIS A 106 -19.70 3.69 15.79
C HIS A 106 -18.82 3.17 16.95
N PHE A 107 -18.19 4.10 17.66
CA PHE A 107 -17.28 3.87 18.78
C PHE A 107 -17.81 2.86 19.81
#